data_AF-A0A7V4G0R6-F1
#
_entry.id   AF-A0A7V4G0R6-F1
#
_cell.length_a   1.000
_cell.length_b   1.000
_cell.length_c   1.000
_cell.angle_alpha   90.00
_cell.angle_beta   90.00
_cell.angle_gamma   90.00
#
_symmetry.space_group_name_H-M   'P 1'
#
loop_
_entity.id
_entity.type
_entity.pdbx_description
1 polymer ?
#
loop_
_entity_poly.entity_id
_entity_poly.type
_entity_poly.pdbx_seq_one_letter_code
_entity_poly.pdbx_strand_id
1 'polypeptide(L)'
;MKPHSSAVIVSVALVIVGCNPSDFNTPWLLNHVRIVAMQAEPPQPLPGNSTTVRALVYEPPASSDPDEQETITGYRWSWCPLAMDPSDPSRCLVDQTMADGLFAGIPGVPPLDLGTEETATFTNPFPVAMLAGLCRKDFSVLPSLQQAVSARGDLSASGGFDFGCTIAGFPITIKLVMQASVRGEPKEFPAIFKVYLPVDDAIPPNRNPVVGPVNITGEDDKSLRNPLDESGTYAAVRDGETPLILDLPLESAETLPVQASDLQAGSMTREKLDIYWFCEGGSFGA
;
A
#
# COMPACT_ATOMS: atom_id res chain seq x y z
N MET A 1 -77.08 10.30 -25.07
CA MET A 1 -76.26 9.52 -24.11
C MET A 1 -74.80 9.88 -24.37
N LYS A 2 -74.16 10.61 -23.45
CA LYS A 2 -72.76 11.06 -23.55
C LYS A 2 -71.85 9.98 -22.95
N PRO A 3 -70.72 9.61 -23.59
CA PRO A 3 -69.70 8.83 -22.92
C PRO A 3 -68.84 9.74 -22.03
N HIS A 4 -68.62 9.32 -20.80
CA HIS A 4 -67.65 9.90 -19.88
C HIS A 4 -66.26 9.37 -20.23
N SER A 5 -65.36 10.24 -20.68
CA SER A 5 -63.92 9.95 -20.74
C SER A 5 -63.30 10.31 -19.39
N SER A 6 -62.95 9.29 -18.61
CA SER A 6 -62.12 9.45 -17.41
C SER A 6 -60.66 9.58 -17.82
N ALA A 7 -60.06 10.74 -17.54
CA ALA A 7 -58.62 10.96 -17.64
C ALA A 7 -57.95 10.44 -16.35
N VAL A 8 -57.16 9.39 -16.47
CA VAL A 8 -56.28 8.89 -15.39
C VAL A 8 -55.01 9.73 -15.42
N ILE A 9 -54.83 10.60 -14.43
CA ILE A 9 -53.57 11.33 -14.21
C ILE A 9 -52.64 10.40 -13.42
N VAL A 10 -51.64 9.85 -14.10
CA VAL A 10 -50.53 9.11 -13.46
C VAL A 10 -49.50 10.14 -13.00
N SER A 11 -49.51 10.46 -11.71
CA SER A 11 -48.47 11.26 -11.07
C SER A 11 -47.21 10.40 -10.88
N VAL A 12 -46.24 10.54 -11.78
CA VAL A 12 -44.89 9.99 -11.60
C VAL A 12 -44.19 10.85 -10.54
N ALA A 13 -44.16 10.37 -9.30
CA ALA A 13 -43.33 10.94 -8.25
C ALA A 13 -41.86 10.67 -8.60
N LEU A 14 -41.20 11.69 -9.16
CA LEU A 14 -39.76 11.71 -9.38
C LEU A 14 -39.11 11.82 -8.00
N VAL A 15 -38.82 10.68 -7.36
CA VAL A 15 -37.96 10.64 -6.18
C VAL A 15 -36.57 11.02 -6.66
N ILE A 16 -36.23 12.30 -6.54
CA ILE A 16 -34.85 12.77 -6.62
C ILE A 16 -34.18 12.17 -5.39
N VAL A 17 -33.59 10.98 -5.56
CA VAL A 17 -32.59 10.46 -4.64
C VAL A 17 -31.42 11.44 -4.74
N GLY A 18 -31.48 12.50 -3.95
CA GLY A 18 -30.39 13.44 -3.82
C GLY A 18 -29.23 12.69 -3.22
N CYS A 19 -28.27 12.28 -4.05
CA CYS A 19 -26.95 11.93 -3.57
C CYS A 19 -26.45 13.14 -2.79
N ASN A 20 -26.31 12.98 -1.47
CA ASN A 20 -25.84 14.05 -0.63
C ASN A 20 -24.41 14.38 -1.10
N PRO A 21 -24.07 15.63 -1.48
CA PRO A 21 -22.72 15.95 -1.94
C PRO A 21 -21.64 15.66 -0.88
N SER A 22 -22.02 15.48 0.39
CA SER A 22 -21.15 14.97 1.45
C SER A 22 -20.66 13.53 1.25
N ASP A 23 -21.32 12.74 0.40
CA ASP A 23 -20.95 11.34 0.14
C ASP A 23 -19.85 11.19 -0.91
N PHE A 24 -19.45 12.30 -1.58
CA PHE A 24 -18.30 12.32 -2.47
C PHE A 24 -17.02 12.58 -1.67
N ASN A 25 -16.59 11.58 -0.92
CA ASN A 25 -15.25 11.57 -0.35
C ASN A 25 -14.22 11.46 -1.49
N THR A 26 -13.53 12.56 -1.80
CA THR A 26 -12.54 12.58 -2.87
C THR A 26 -11.22 11.98 -2.38
N PRO A 27 -10.43 11.31 -3.25
CA PRO A 27 -9.18 10.65 -2.83
C PRO A 27 -8.16 11.57 -2.15
N TRP A 28 -8.22 12.88 -2.39
CA TRP A 28 -7.30 13.87 -1.83
C TRP A 28 -7.77 14.52 -0.53
N LEU A 29 -9.06 14.37 -0.16
CA LEU A 29 -9.61 14.95 1.05
C LEU A 29 -9.43 13.98 2.23
N LEU A 30 -8.93 14.51 3.34
CA LEU A 30 -8.79 13.79 4.60
C LEU A 30 -9.87 14.24 5.57
N ASN A 31 -11.04 13.62 5.49
CA ASN A 31 -12.21 13.89 6.35
C ASN A 31 -12.76 12.62 7.01
N HIS A 32 -12.13 11.46 6.77
CA HIS A 32 -12.48 10.16 7.33
C HIS A 32 -11.19 9.39 7.63
N VAL A 33 -11.26 8.42 8.55
CA VAL A 33 -10.17 7.50 8.85
C VAL A 33 -9.66 6.85 7.57
N ARG A 34 -8.35 6.92 7.34
CA ARG A 34 -7.73 6.42 6.11
C ARG A 34 -6.31 5.95 6.35
N ILE A 35 -5.98 4.79 5.81
CA ILE A 35 -4.58 4.37 5.66
C ILE A 35 -3.97 5.19 4.52
N VAL A 36 -3.03 6.08 4.84
CA VAL A 36 -2.39 6.97 3.85
C VAL A 36 -1.15 6.34 3.23
N ALA A 37 -0.44 5.52 4.00
CA ALA A 37 0.73 4.78 3.54
C ALA A 37 1.01 3.59 4.46
N MET A 38 1.93 2.72 4.04
CA MET A 38 2.52 1.71 4.91
C MET A 38 4.03 1.81 4.86
N GLN A 39 4.65 1.57 6.00
CA GLN A 39 6.09 1.66 6.17
C GLN A 39 6.62 0.29 6.62
N ALA A 40 7.81 -0.05 6.13
CA ALA A 40 8.60 -1.20 6.56
C ALA A 40 10.00 -0.72 6.94
N GLU A 41 10.49 -1.12 8.11
CA GLU A 41 11.81 -0.72 8.62
C GLU A 41 12.59 -1.92 9.19
N PRO A 42 13.73 -2.30 8.59
CA PRO A 42 14.24 -1.85 7.29
C PRO A 42 13.32 -2.30 6.14
N PRO A 43 13.31 -1.60 4.99
CA PRO A 43 12.43 -1.95 3.86
C PRO A 43 12.82 -3.25 3.15
N GLN A 44 14.09 -3.67 3.24
CA GLN A 44 14.61 -4.88 2.60
C GLN A 44 15.36 -5.75 3.62
N PRO A 45 14.66 -6.55 4.44
CA PRO A 45 15.31 -7.38 5.46
C PRO A 45 16.15 -8.49 4.81
N LEU A 46 17.44 -8.51 5.12
CA LEU A 46 18.35 -9.62 4.79
C LEU A 46 17.88 -10.94 5.43
N PRO A 47 18.34 -12.12 4.97
CA PRO A 47 18.01 -13.39 5.59
C PRO A 47 18.34 -13.40 7.09
N GLY A 48 17.38 -13.86 7.90
CA GLY A 48 17.46 -13.87 9.37
C GLY A 48 17.14 -12.53 10.04
N ASN A 49 17.14 -11.42 9.30
CA ASN A 49 16.75 -10.12 9.83
C ASN A 49 15.23 -9.93 9.76
N SER A 50 14.73 -9.04 10.61
CA SER A 50 13.32 -8.67 10.64
C SER A 50 13.09 -7.28 10.09
N THR A 51 11.90 -7.06 9.54
CA THR A 51 11.33 -5.75 9.27
C THR A 51 10.11 -5.54 10.16
N THR A 52 9.97 -4.34 10.71
CA THR A 52 8.75 -3.90 11.39
C THR A 52 7.92 -3.13 10.41
N VAL A 53 6.66 -3.51 10.30
CA VAL A 53 5.69 -2.88 9.41
C VAL A 53 4.62 -2.16 10.20
N ARG A 54 4.22 -0.98 9.72
CA ARG A 54 3.17 -0.16 10.33
C ARG A 54 2.37 0.58 9.28
N ALA A 55 1.12 0.86 9.58
CA ALA A 55 0.32 1.78 8.79
C ALA A 55 0.55 3.22 9.24
N LEU A 56 0.66 4.13 8.27
CA LEU A 56 0.49 5.54 8.51
C LEU A 56 -1.00 5.82 8.29
N VAL A 57 -1.69 6.20 9.36
CA VAL A 57 -3.14 6.38 9.37
C VAL A 57 -3.46 7.84 9.63
N TYR A 58 -4.41 8.37 8.86
CA TYR A 58 -5.07 9.62 9.17
C TYR A 58 -6.29 9.32 10.05
N GLU A 59 -6.36 9.96 11.21
CA GLU A 59 -7.55 9.98 12.06
C GLU A 59 -8.08 11.43 12.11
N PRO A 60 -9.34 11.66 11.70
CA PRO A 60 -9.93 12.99 11.79
C PRO A 60 -9.91 13.52 13.23
N PRO A 61 -9.74 14.84 13.43
CA PRO A 61 -9.89 15.44 14.75
C PRO A 61 -11.23 15.09 15.38
N ALA A 62 -11.26 14.99 16.71
CA ALA A 62 -12.49 14.68 17.43
C ALA A 62 -13.61 15.68 17.08
N SER A 63 -14.75 15.17 16.61
CA SER A 63 -15.91 16.01 16.31
C SER A 63 -16.62 16.37 17.62
N SER A 64 -17.21 17.58 17.66
CA SER A 64 -18.15 17.93 18.73
C SER A 64 -19.45 17.12 18.66
N ASP A 65 -19.72 16.53 17.49
CA ASP A 65 -20.83 15.60 17.29
C ASP A 65 -20.36 14.15 17.56
N PRO A 66 -20.86 13.49 18.62
CA PRO A 66 -20.53 12.09 18.92
C PRO A 66 -20.89 11.14 17.77
N ASP A 67 -21.91 11.47 16.97
CA ASP A 67 -22.36 10.64 15.86
C ASP A 67 -21.42 10.73 14.65
N GLU A 68 -20.49 11.70 14.63
CA GLU A 68 -19.45 11.85 13.60
C GLU A 68 -18.08 11.34 14.04
N GLN A 69 -17.93 10.89 15.28
CA GLN A 69 -16.66 10.40 15.78
C GLN A 69 -16.24 9.10 15.06
N GLU A 70 -15.03 9.11 14.53
CA GLU A 70 -14.37 7.93 13.98
C GLU A 70 -13.23 7.50 14.91
N THR A 71 -13.09 6.20 15.15
CA THR A 71 -12.04 5.67 16.03
C THR A 71 -11.51 4.34 15.49
N ILE A 72 -10.19 4.17 15.49
CA ILE A 72 -9.58 2.89 15.18
C ILE A 72 -9.85 1.92 16.33
N THR A 73 -10.33 0.72 16.00
CA THR A 73 -10.72 -0.31 16.96
C THR A 73 -9.82 -1.55 16.92
N GLY A 74 -9.00 -1.71 15.88
CA GLY A 74 -8.04 -2.81 15.82
C GLY A 74 -7.30 -2.95 14.50
N TYR A 75 -6.34 -3.88 14.48
CA TYR A 75 -5.53 -4.22 13.32
C TYR A 75 -5.52 -5.74 13.14
N ARG A 76 -5.30 -6.19 11.91
CA ARG A 76 -5.03 -7.59 11.59
C ARG A 76 -4.04 -7.66 10.45
N TRP A 77 -2.85 -8.17 10.74
CA TRP A 77 -1.75 -8.29 9.80
C TRP A 77 -1.64 -9.71 9.29
N SER A 78 -1.35 -9.85 8.00
CA SER A 78 -1.05 -11.13 7.40
C SER A 78 -0.04 -10.97 6.28
N TRP A 79 0.59 -12.04 5.85
CA TRP A 79 1.45 -12.03 4.67
C TRP A 79 1.13 -13.15 3.71
N CYS A 80 1.52 -12.96 2.45
CA CYS A 80 1.40 -13.93 1.39
C CYS A 80 2.76 -14.13 0.72
N PRO A 81 3.30 -15.37 0.72
CA PRO A 81 4.60 -15.68 0.12
C PRO A 81 4.58 -15.75 -1.40
N LEU A 82 3.40 -15.94 -1.99
CA LEU A 82 3.19 -16.00 -3.43
C LEU A 82 2.35 -14.82 -3.87
N ALA A 83 2.55 -14.36 -5.12
CA ALA A 83 1.74 -13.30 -5.70
C ALA A 83 0.25 -13.61 -5.54
N MET A 84 -0.51 -12.60 -5.12
CA MET A 84 -1.95 -12.73 -4.90
C MET A 84 -2.69 -12.82 -6.23
N ASP A 85 -3.92 -13.32 -6.17
CA ASP A 85 -4.77 -13.46 -7.34
C ASP A 85 -4.87 -12.10 -8.09
N PRO A 86 -4.51 -12.01 -9.38
CA PRO A 86 -4.64 -10.76 -10.12
C PRO A 86 -6.09 -10.27 -10.23
N SER A 87 -7.08 -11.15 -10.02
CA SER A 87 -8.50 -10.79 -9.97
C SER A 87 -8.97 -10.35 -8.57
N ASP A 88 -8.27 -10.75 -7.52
CA ASP A 88 -8.49 -10.31 -6.14
C ASP A 88 -7.14 -10.18 -5.44
N PRO A 89 -6.50 -9.00 -5.54
CA PRO A 89 -5.20 -8.79 -4.94
C PRO A 89 -5.26 -8.89 -3.42
N SER A 90 -6.43 -9.00 -2.78
CA SER A 90 -6.54 -9.14 -1.32
C SER A 90 -6.50 -10.59 -0.83
N ARG A 91 -6.56 -11.57 -1.74
CA ARG A 91 -6.64 -12.99 -1.41
C ARG A 91 -5.29 -13.67 -1.54
N CYS A 92 -4.77 -14.17 -0.42
CA CYS A 92 -3.64 -15.09 -0.46
C CYS A 92 -4.10 -16.45 -0.99
N LEU A 93 -3.41 -16.96 -2.00
CA LEU A 93 -3.70 -18.26 -2.62
C LEU A 93 -3.19 -19.45 -1.80
N VAL A 94 -2.47 -19.18 -0.72
CA VAL A 94 -1.82 -20.14 0.17
C VAL A 94 -2.45 -19.98 1.55
N ASP A 95 -3.02 -21.06 2.08
CA ASP A 95 -3.42 -21.12 3.50
C ASP A 95 -2.24 -21.61 4.37
N GLN A 96 -2.41 -21.57 5.69
CA GLN A 96 -1.32 -21.94 6.62
C GLN A 96 -0.84 -23.38 6.38
N THR A 97 -1.74 -24.31 6.10
CA THR A 97 -1.40 -25.73 5.89
C THR A 97 -0.55 -25.89 4.63
N MET A 98 -0.91 -25.18 3.56
CA MET A 98 -0.15 -25.16 2.32
C MET A 98 1.20 -24.45 2.51
N ALA A 99 1.26 -23.34 3.24
CA ALA A 99 2.52 -22.65 3.56
C ALA A 99 3.47 -23.57 4.33
N ASP A 100 2.98 -24.26 5.37
CA ASP A 100 3.77 -25.20 6.17
C ASP A 100 4.35 -26.34 5.30
N GLY A 101 3.56 -26.85 4.34
CA GLY A 101 4.03 -27.86 3.38
C GLY A 101 5.00 -27.33 2.33
N LEU A 102 4.77 -26.11 1.82
CA LEU A 102 5.61 -25.47 0.81
C LEU A 102 7.00 -25.15 1.35
N PHE A 103 7.08 -24.70 2.59
CA PHE A 103 8.33 -24.27 3.24
C PHE A 103 8.83 -25.27 4.29
N ALA A 104 8.35 -26.51 4.23
CA ALA A 104 8.86 -27.59 5.06
C ALA A 104 10.39 -27.70 4.90
N GLY A 105 11.13 -27.55 6.00
CA GLY A 105 12.59 -27.58 6.02
C GLY A 105 13.26 -26.20 5.97
N ILE A 106 12.51 -25.11 5.84
CA ILE A 106 13.02 -23.75 6.01
C ILE A 106 12.76 -23.33 7.47
N PRO A 107 13.80 -23.18 8.31
CA PRO A 107 13.61 -22.79 9.70
C PRO A 107 13.15 -21.33 9.81
N GLY A 108 12.27 -21.06 10.78
CA GLY A 108 11.90 -19.69 11.15
C GLY A 108 10.92 -19.00 10.20
N VAL A 109 10.24 -19.73 9.33
CA VAL A 109 9.16 -19.17 8.51
C VAL A 109 8.03 -18.66 9.42
N PRO A 110 7.66 -17.37 9.36
CA PRO A 110 6.61 -16.85 10.23
C PRO A 110 5.23 -17.40 9.83
N PRO A 111 4.28 -17.52 10.77
CA PRO A 111 2.89 -17.83 10.43
C PRO A 111 2.33 -16.79 9.45
N LEU A 112 1.36 -17.17 8.63
CA LEU A 112 0.72 -16.26 7.68
C LEU A 112 -0.01 -15.11 8.38
N ASP A 113 -0.52 -15.34 9.59
CA ASP A 113 -1.03 -14.32 10.50
C ASP A 113 0.14 -13.69 11.26
N LEU A 114 0.31 -12.37 11.12
CA LEU A 114 1.41 -11.63 11.75
C LEU A 114 0.96 -10.90 13.03
N GLY A 115 -0.31 -11.02 13.43
CA GLY A 115 -0.84 -10.48 14.67
C GLY A 115 -1.84 -9.32 14.49
N THR A 116 -2.26 -8.77 15.63
CA THR A 116 -3.36 -7.79 15.72
C THR A 116 -2.95 -6.44 16.32
N GLU A 117 -1.66 -6.26 16.57
CA GLU A 117 -1.11 -5.01 17.09
C GLU A 117 -1.05 -3.93 16.00
N GLU A 118 -0.86 -2.67 16.40
CA GLU A 118 -0.69 -1.54 15.46
C GLU A 118 0.49 -1.75 14.49
N THR A 119 1.51 -2.49 14.93
CA THR A 119 2.66 -2.89 14.12
C THR A 119 2.75 -4.41 14.04
N ALA A 120 3.35 -4.90 12.97
CA ALA A 120 3.68 -6.32 12.83
C ALA A 120 5.16 -6.49 12.50
N THR A 121 5.71 -7.66 12.81
CA THR A 121 7.10 -8.00 12.49
C THR A 121 7.11 -9.16 11.51
N PHE A 122 7.90 -9.02 10.45
CA PHE A 122 8.21 -10.09 9.51
C PHE A 122 9.71 -10.38 9.56
N THR A 123 10.09 -11.61 9.89
CA THR A 123 11.47 -12.09 9.79
C THR A 123 11.66 -12.80 8.47
N ASN A 124 12.69 -12.43 7.69
CA ASN A 124 12.98 -13.09 6.41
C ASN A 124 13.66 -14.45 6.65
N PRO A 125 12.98 -15.60 6.42
CA PRO A 125 13.57 -16.91 6.65
C PRO A 125 14.33 -17.45 5.42
N PHE A 126 14.26 -16.74 4.28
CA PHE A 126 14.62 -17.32 2.98
C PHE A 126 16.07 -17.03 2.61
N PRO A 127 16.86 -18.07 2.26
CA PRO A 127 18.19 -17.87 1.72
C PRO A 127 18.16 -17.10 0.40
N VAL A 128 19.12 -16.19 0.21
CA VAL A 128 19.24 -15.37 -1.02
C VAL A 128 19.25 -16.21 -2.29
N ALA A 129 20.03 -17.31 -2.30
CA ALA A 129 20.13 -18.20 -3.45
C ALA A 129 18.77 -18.83 -3.85
N MET A 130 17.91 -19.11 -2.87
CA MET A 130 16.58 -19.64 -3.09
C MET A 130 15.67 -18.58 -3.73
N LEU A 131 15.64 -17.37 -3.17
CA LEU A 131 14.86 -16.25 -3.72
C LEU A 131 15.31 -15.90 -5.15
N ALA A 132 16.63 -15.90 -5.39
CA ALA A 132 17.20 -15.68 -6.71
C ALA A 132 16.81 -16.79 -7.71
N GLY A 133 16.76 -18.05 -7.27
CA GLY A 133 16.26 -19.17 -8.06
C GLY A 133 14.80 -18.99 -8.46
N LEU A 134 13.94 -18.61 -7.50
CA LEU A 134 12.52 -18.33 -7.76
C LEU A 134 12.33 -17.18 -8.76
N CYS A 135 13.12 -16.10 -8.63
CA CYS A 135 13.08 -15.01 -9.61
C CYS A 135 13.52 -15.42 -11.01
N ARG A 136 14.43 -16.40 -11.14
CA ARG A 136 14.80 -17.02 -12.42
C ARG A 136 13.83 -18.12 -12.87
N LYS A 137 12.72 -18.33 -12.15
CA LYS A 137 11.73 -19.39 -12.38
C LYS A 137 12.34 -20.80 -12.29
N ASP A 138 13.42 -20.94 -11.52
CA ASP A 138 14.02 -22.24 -11.19
C ASP A 138 13.28 -22.85 -9.99
N PHE A 139 12.23 -23.62 -10.28
CA PHE A 139 11.43 -24.29 -9.26
C PHE A 139 12.15 -25.47 -8.57
N SER A 140 13.35 -25.86 -9.01
CA SER A 140 14.12 -26.91 -8.34
C SER A 140 14.53 -26.53 -6.92
N VAL A 141 14.57 -25.23 -6.62
CA VAL A 141 14.86 -24.69 -5.27
C VAL A 141 13.70 -24.88 -4.29
N LEU A 142 12.48 -25.15 -4.78
CA LEU A 142 11.29 -25.48 -3.99
C LEU A 142 10.49 -26.63 -4.64
N PRO A 143 10.91 -27.90 -4.47
CA PRO A 143 10.24 -29.04 -5.10
C PRO A 143 8.75 -29.14 -4.73
N SER A 144 8.38 -28.78 -3.50
CA SER A 144 6.98 -28.74 -3.03
C SER A 144 6.14 -27.74 -3.81
N LEU A 145 6.72 -26.60 -4.20
CA LEU A 145 6.05 -25.60 -5.03
C LEU A 145 5.80 -26.16 -6.43
N GLN A 146 6.78 -26.86 -7.01
CA GLN A 146 6.61 -27.49 -8.32
C GLN A 146 5.47 -28.53 -8.33
N GLN A 147 5.33 -29.32 -7.27
CA GLN A 147 4.22 -30.26 -7.11
C GLN A 147 2.87 -29.53 -6.96
N ALA A 148 2.81 -28.49 -6.13
CA ALA A 148 1.59 -27.71 -5.92
C ALA A 148 1.13 -27.00 -7.22
N VAL A 149 2.08 -26.43 -7.97
CA VAL A 149 1.85 -25.80 -9.28
C VAL A 149 1.34 -26.83 -10.29
N SER A 150 1.97 -28.00 -10.37
CA SER A 150 1.58 -29.07 -11.30
C SER A 150 0.19 -29.64 -10.98
N ALA A 151 -0.20 -29.69 -9.70
CA ALA A 151 -1.49 -30.19 -9.26
C ALA A 151 -2.66 -29.24 -9.56
N ARG A 152 -2.40 -27.93 -9.70
CA ARG A 152 -3.46 -26.93 -9.96
C ARG A 152 -3.94 -26.89 -11.42
N GLY A 153 -3.26 -27.53 -12.37
CA GLY A 153 -3.72 -27.70 -13.76
C GLY A 153 -3.82 -26.42 -14.62
N ASP A 154 -4.01 -25.24 -14.00
CA ASP A 154 -4.13 -23.93 -14.66
C ASP A 154 -2.79 -23.22 -14.89
N LEU A 155 -1.71 -23.75 -14.32
CA LEU A 155 -0.36 -23.21 -14.46
C LEU A 155 0.40 -24.07 -15.47
N SER A 156 0.06 -23.90 -16.75
CA SER A 156 0.89 -24.42 -17.84
C SER A 156 2.34 -23.96 -17.63
N ALA A 157 3.30 -24.88 -17.73
CA ALA A 157 4.73 -24.59 -17.69
C ALA A 157 5.18 -23.51 -18.71
N SER A 158 4.33 -23.17 -19.68
CA SER A 158 4.55 -22.09 -20.66
C SER A 158 3.80 -20.78 -20.36
N GLY A 159 2.87 -20.76 -19.40
CA GLY A 159 2.09 -19.57 -18.98
C GLY A 159 2.75 -18.75 -17.86
N GLY A 160 3.96 -19.15 -17.43
CA GLY A 160 4.91 -18.37 -16.64
C GLY A 160 4.34 -17.74 -15.37
N PHE A 161 4.42 -18.44 -14.23
CA PHE A 161 4.24 -17.81 -12.93
C PHE A 161 5.21 -16.63 -12.82
N ASP A 162 4.69 -15.41 -12.81
CA ASP A 162 5.48 -14.21 -12.59
C ASP A 162 5.43 -13.90 -11.10
N PHE A 163 6.57 -14.09 -10.43
CA PHE A 163 6.72 -13.71 -9.04
C PHE A 163 6.77 -12.18 -8.88
N GLY A 164 6.82 -11.41 -9.97
CA GLY A 164 6.92 -9.95 -9.94
C GLY A 164 8.25 -9.49 -9.37
N CYS A 165 9.30 -10.30 -9.54
CA CYS A 165 10.65 -9.93 -9.11
C CYS A 165 11.11 -8.67 -9.82
N THR A 166 11.74 -7.78 -9.06
CA THR A 166 12.31 -6.54 -9.59
C THR A 166 13.76 -6.42 -9.18
N ILE A 167 14.42 -5.34 -9.58
CA ILE A 167 15.74 -4.97 -9.06
C ILE A 167 15.76 -4.80 -7.53
N ALA A 168 14.61 -4.57 -6.89
CA ALA A 168 14.49 -4.50 -5.43
C ALA A 168 14.51 -5.89 -4.76
N GLY A 169 14.28 -6.97 -5.51
CA GLY A 169 14.32 -8.34 -5.02
C GLY A 169 13.02 -9.12 -5.26
N PHE A 170 12.83 -10.17 -4.45
CA PHE A 170 11.66 -11.03 -4.48
C PHE A 170 10.54 -10.41 -3.63
N PRO A 171 9.37 -10.07 -4.21
CA PRO A 171 8.29 -9.47 -3.43
C PRO A 171 7.57 -10.53 -2.61
N ILE A 172 7.43 -10.28 -1.32
CA ILE A 172 6.33 -10.82 -0.53
C ILE A 172 5.24 -9.76 -0.41
N THR A 173 4.00 -10.20 -0.21
CA THR A 173 2.94 -9.26 0.09
C THR A 173 2.60 -9.30 1.57
N ILE A 174 2.50 -8.14 2.19
CA ILE A 174 1.90 -7.98 3.51
C ILE A 174 0.54 -7.29 3.32
N LYS A 175 -0.46 -7.77 4.06
CA LYS A 175 -1.82 -7.25 4.09
C LYS A 175 -2.15 -6.79 5.49
N LEU A 176 -2.71 -5.59 5.57
CA LEU A 176 -3.38 -5.07 6.76
C LEU A 176 -4.89 -5.06 6.52
N VAL A 177 -5.65 -5.43 7.55
CA VAL A 177 -7.06 -5.04 7.69
C VAL A 177 -7.16 -4.20 8.95
N MET A 178 -7.30 -2.89 8.78
CA MET A 178 -7.56 -1.97 9.88
C MET A 178 -9.06 -1.93 10.14
N GLN A 179 -9.45 -2.00 11.40
CA GLN A 179 -10.84 -1.92 11.85
C GLN A 179 -11.07 -0.56 12.49
N ALA A 180 -12.16 0.10 12.14
CA ALA A 180 -12.57 1.35 12.78
C ALA A 180 -14.07 1.36 13.01
N SER A 181 -14.52 2.17 13.98
CA SER A 181 -15.91 2.55 14.16
C SER A 181 -16.12 3.88 13.45
N VAL A 182 -16.97 3.91 12.42
CA VAL A 182 -17.34 5.11 11.67
C VAL A 182 -18.82 5.36 11.92
N ARG A 183 -19.15 6.46 12.63
CA ARG A 183 -20.53 6.77 13.04
C ARG A 183 -21.21 5.62 13.79
N GLY A 184 -20.45 4.98 14.69
CA GLY A 184 -20.90 3.83 15.48
C GLY A 184 -21.00 2.50 14.72
N GLU A 185 -20.72 2.47 13.41
CA GLU A 185 -20.71 1.24 12.63
C GLU A 185 -19.28 0.70 12.44
N PRO A 186 -19.05 -0.62 12.60
CA PRO A 186 -17.76 -1.22 12.29
C PRO A 186 -17.50 -1.17 10.77
N LYS A 187 -16.32 -0.68 10.39
CA LYS A 187 -15.80 -0.66 9.02
C LYS A 187 -14.41 -1.31 8.97
N GLU A 188 -14.12 -1.97 7.87
CA GLU A 188 -12.79 -2.53 7.59
C GLU A 188 -12.12 -1.77 6.44
N PHE A 189 -10.84 -1.50 6.59
CA PHE A 189 -10.00 -0.80 5.62
C PHE A 189 -8.85 -1.74 5.24
N PRO A 190 -9.00 -2.51 4.15
CA PRO A 190 -7.94 -3.38 3.68
C PRO A 190 -6.84 -2.56 2.99
N ALA A 191 -5.59 -2.90 3.27
CA ALA A 191 -4.43 -2.32 2.60
C ALA A 191 -3.38 -3.38 2.33
N ILE A 192 -2.63 -3.18 1.26
CA ILE A 192 -1.72 -4.17 0.70
C ILE A 192 -0.43 -3.49 0.29
N PHE A 193 0.71 -4.04 0.71
CA PHE A 193 2.02 -3.56 0.28
C PHE A 193 2.99 -4.72 0.07
N LYS A 194 4.02 -4.43 -0.72
CA LYS A 194 5.08 -5.38 -1.00
C LYS A 194 6.30 -5.05 -0.15
N VAL A 195 6.86 -6.07 0.49
CA VAL A 195 8.21 -6.03 1.03
C VAL A 195 9.09 -6.81 0.07
N TYR A 196 10.21 -6.23 -0.35
CA TYR A 196 11.12 -6.89 -1.27
C TYR A 196 12.26 -7.53 -0.50
N LEU A 197 12.38 -8.85 -0.63
CA LEU A 197 13.43 -9.64 -0.01
C LEU A 197 14.65 -9.69 -0.95
N PRO A 198 15.87 -9.40 -0.46
CA PRO A 198 17.07 -9.39 -1.29
C PRO A 198 17.33 -10.74 -1.99
N VAL A 199 17.70 -10.65 -3.28
CA VAL A 199 18.10 -11.79 -4.13
C VAL A 199 19.60 -11.82 -4.42
N ASP A 200 20.33 -10.88 -3.82
CA ASP A 200 21.79 -10.79 -3.83
C ASP A 200 22.23 -10.17 -2.48
N ASP A 201 23.21 -10.78 -1.82
CA ASP A 201 23.76 -10.33 -0.54
C ASP A 201 24.51 -8.99 -0.66
N ALA A 202 24.87 -8.58 -1.88
CA ALA A 202 25.47 -7.29 -2.16
C ALA A 202 24.45 -6.13 -2.17
N ILE A 203 23.14 -6.42 -2.14
CA ILE A 203 22.10 -5.38 -2.12
C ILE A 203 22.07 -4.72 -0.73
N PRO A 204 22.18 -3.37 -0.64
CA PRO A 204 22.11 -2.71 0.65
C PRO A 204 20.71 -2.87 1.29
N PRO A 205 20.60 -2.83 2.63
CA PRO A 205 19.32 -3.04 3.33
C PRO A 205 18.26 -1.95 3.09
N ASN A 206 18.69 -0.78 2.61
CA ASN A 206 17.82 0.33 2.28
C ASN A 206 18.32 0.99 0.99
N ARG A 207 17.43 1.08 0.02
CA ARG A 207 17.62 1.74 -1.28
C ARG A 207 16.67 2.89 -1.50
N ASN A 208 15.82 3.16 -0.52
CA ASN A 208 14.96 4.33 -0.60
C ASN A 208 15.87 5.57 -0.50
N PRO A 209 15.63 6.59 -1.35
CA PRO A 209 16.37 7.83 -1.25
C PRO A 209 16.17 8.42 0.15
N VAL A 210 17.24 8.98 0.72
CA VAL A 210 17.11 9.79 1.93
C VAL A 210 16.42 11.08 1.54
N VAL A 211 15.16 11.22 1.93
CA VAL A 211 14.35 12.39 1.66
C VAL A 211 14.66 13.46 2.71
N GLY A 212 15.07 14.64 2.27
CA GLY A 212 15.27 15.80 3.14
C GLY A 212 13.94 16.43 3.58
N PRO A 213 13.97 17.59 4.26
CA PRO A 213 12.75 18.24 4.71
C PRO A 213 11.87 18.65 3.52
N VAL A 214 10.55 18.57 3.73
CA VAL A 214 9.58 19.26 2.88
C VAL A 214 9.57 20.72 3.31
N ASN A 215 9.65 21.66 2.38
CA ASN A 215 9.63 23.09 2.66
C ASN A 215 8.48 23.76 1.92
N ILE A 216 7.95 24.83 2.53
CA ILE A 216 7.09 25.79 1.84
C ILE A 216 7.89 27.07 1.60
N THR A 217 7.74 27.63 0.41
CA THR A 217 8.20 28.99 0.11
C THR A 217 7.07 30.00 0.29
N GLY A 218 7.34 31.08 1.02
CA GLY A 218 6.40 32.19 1.13
C GLY A 218 6.19 32.91 -0.20
N GLU A 219 5.00 33.47 -0.40
CA GLU A 219 4.63 34.22 -1.62
C GLU A 219 5.50 35.48 -1.80
N ASP A 220 5.78 36.18 -0.69
CA ASP A 220 6.53 37.44 -0.67
C ASP A 220 8.06 37.24 -0.72
N ASP A 221 8.56 36.07 -0.29
CA ASP A 221 9.98 35.75 -0.30
C ASP A 221 10.20 34.26 -0.58
N LYS A 222 10.46 33.95 -1.85
CA LYS A 222 10.77 32.59 -2.31
C LYS A 222 12.10 32.05 -1.76
N SER A 223 12.90 32.88 -1.09
CA SER A 223 14.13 32.45 -0.41
C SER A 223 13.89 31.96 1.02
N LEU A 224 12.76 32.34 1.65
CA LEU A 224 12.36 31.81 2.95
C LEU A 224 11.75 30.42 2.76
N ARG A 225 12.53 29.41 3.15
CA ARG A 225 12.09 28.02 3.24
C ARG A 225 11.67 27.75 4.69
N ASN A 226 10.37 27.56 4.89
CA ASN A 226 9.86 27.10 6.16
C ASN A 226 9.72 25.58 6.09
N PRO A 227 10.47 24.80 6.91
CA PRO A 227 10.30 23.37 6.93
C PRO A 227 8.90 23.02 7.44
N LEU A 228 8.23 22.13 6.70
CA LEU A 228 7.09 21.37 7.18
C LEU A 228 7.66 20.14 7.89
N ASP A 229 7.80 20.24 9.21
CA ASP A 229 8.06 19.10 10.08
C ASP A 229 6.78 18.68 10.82
N GLU A 230 6.88 17.67 11.69
CA GLU A 230 5.74 17.16 12.48
C GLU A 230 5.10 18.22 13.40
N SER A 231 5.74 19.36 13.61
CA SER A 231 5.23 20.48 14.41
C SER A 231 4.79 21.69 13.56
N GLY A 232 5.09 21.69 12.27
CA GLY A 232 4.90 22.82 11.36
C GLY A 232 3.52 22.81 10.71
N THR A 233 2.62 23.69 11.15
CA THR A 233 1.39 24.01 10.42
C THR A 233 1.61 25.24 9.52
N TYR A 234 1.21 25.15 8.26
CA TYR A 234 1.17 26.31 7.35
C TYR A 234 -0.26 26.58 6.89
N ALA A 235 -0.73 27.80 7.14
CA ALA A 235 -2.01 28.27 6.60
C ALA A 235 -1.81 28.72 5.15
N ALA A 236 -2.25 27.90 4.20
CA ALA A 236 -2.22 28.27 2.79
C ALA A 236 -3.13 29.48 2.52
N VAL A 237 -2.64 30.42 1.71
CA VAL A 237 -3.42 31.60 1.31
C VAL A 237 -4.52 31.17 0.35
N ARG A 238 -5.75 31.59 0.63
CA ARG A 238 -6.89 31.33 -0.24
C ARG A 238 -6.65 32.00 -1.60
N ASP A 239 -6.89 31.23 -2.67
CA ASP A 239 -6.72 31.65 -4.07
C ASP A 239 -5.27 31.97 -4.50
N GLY A 240 -4.27 31.47 -3.76
CA GLY A 240 -2.84 31.56 -4.09
C GLY A 240 -2.17 30.22 -4.40
N GLU A 241 -1.00 30.25 -5.04
CA GLU A 241 -0.14 29.07 -5.22
C GLU A 241 0.83 28.94 -4.04
N THR A 242 0.83 27.80 -3.36
CA THR A 242 1.81 27.48 -2.30
C THR A 242 2.76 26.37 -2.79
N PRO A 243 3.99 26.70 -3.20
CA PRO A 243 4.93 25.69 -3.67
C PRO A 243 5.41 24.81 -2.51
N LEU A 244 5.30 23.49 -2.70
CA LEU A 244 5.95 22.50 -1.86
C LEU A 244 7.28 22.10 -2.51
N ILE A 245 8.37 22.21 -1.75
CA ILE A 245 9.71 21.85 -2.20
C ILE A 245 10.20 20.69 -1.36
N LEU A 246 10.44 19.55 -2.03
CA LEU A 246 11.10 18.41 -1.41
C LEU A 246 12.59 18.47 -1.68
N ASP A 247 13.40 18.56 -0.63
CA ASP A 247 14.85 18.50 -0.79
C ASP A 247 15.31 17.05 -0.96
N LEU A 248 15.75 16.70 -2.17
CA LEU A 248 16.28 15.38 -2.52
C LEU A 248 17.75 15.54 -2.89
N PRO A 249 18.68 15.15 -2.00
CA PRO A 249 20.10 15.19 -2.33
C PRO A 249 20.36 14.30 -3.56
N LEU A 250 21.14 14.79 -4.52
CA LEU A 250 21.42 14.04 -5.75
C LEU A 250 22.18 12.73 -5.46
N GLU A 251 22.98 12.72 -4.40
CA GLU A 251 23.65 11.52 -3.88
C GLU A 251 22.68 10.46 -3.34
N SER A 252 21.43 10.82 -3.08
CA SER A 252 20.38 9.89 -2.66
C SER A 252 19.67 9.23 -3.84
N ALA A 253 19.91 9.68 -5.07
CA ALA A 253 19.38 9.03 -6.26
C ALA A 253 20.32 7.90 -6.70
N GLU A 254 19.88 6.65 -6.60
CA GLU A 254 20.68 5.54 -7.11
C GLU A 254 20.59 5.49 -8.64
N THR A 255 21.70 5.14 -9.30
CA THR A 255 21.67 4.78 -10.72
C THR A 255 22.00 3.31 -10.84
N LEU A 256 21.07 2.53 -11.40
CA LEU A 256 21.14 1.09 -11.35
C LEU A 256 21.37 0.51 -12.74
N PRO A 257 22.34 -0.41 -12.89
CA PRO A 257 22.45 -1.17 -14.11
C PRO A 257 21.20 -2.04 -14.24
N VAL A 258 20.50 -1.95 -15.37
CA VAL A 258 19.37 -2.84 -15.67
C VAL A 258 19.88 -4.28 -15.73
N GLN A 259 19.46 -5.09 -14.75
CA GLN A 259 19.60 -6.54 -14.81
C GLN A 259 18.60 -7.04 -15.87
N ALA A 260 19.13 -7.51 -16.99
CA ALA A 260 18.36 -7.81 -18.19
C ALA A 260 17.51 -9.08 -18.03
N SER A 261 16.19 -8.92 -18.04
CA SER A 261 15.28 -9.91 -18.63
C SER A 261 14.44 -9.32 -19.78
N ASP A 262 14.09 -8.02 -19.75
CA ASP A 262 13.09 -7.47 -20.69
C ASP A 262 13.48 -6.16 -21.41
N LEU A 263 14.67 -5.59 -21.13
CA LEU A 263 15.19 -4.40 -21.83
C LEU A 263 16.66 -4.61 -22.17
N GLN A 264 17.09 -4.09 -23.34
CA GLN A 264 18.46 -4.24 -23.85
C GLN A 264 19.49 -4.01 -22.74
N ALA A 265 20.38 -4.99 -22.57
CA ALA A 265 21.51 -4.91 -21.65
C ALA A 265 22.29 -3.61 -21.89
N GLY A 266 22.47 -2.81 -20.84
CA GLY A 266 23.13 -1.50 -20.92
C GLY A 266 22.18 -0.29 -20.89
N SER A 267 20.86 -0.48 -20.77
CA SER A 267 19.97 0.62 -20.38
C SER A 267 20.16 0.95 -18.89
N MET A 268 20.13 2.25 -18.56
CA MET A 268 20.12 2.76 -17.19
C MET A 268 18.68 3.14 -16.87
N THR A 269 18.08 2.54 -15.85
CA THR A 269 16.80 3.02 -15.34
C THR A 269 17.08 4.09 -14.29
N ARG A 270 16.37 5.21 -14.39
CA ARG A 270 16.32 6.18 -13.29
C ARG A 270 15.25 5.73 -12.31
N GLU A 271 15.58 5.78 -11.03
CA GLU A 271 14.59 5.61 -9.98
C GLU A 271 13.48 6.67 -10.14
N LYS A 272 12.25 6.24 -9.88
CA LYS A 272 11.09 7.13 -9.86
C LYS A 272 10.70 7.32 -8.41
N LEU A 273 10.78 8.56 -7.94
CA LEU A 273 10.17 8.94 -6.67
C LEU A 273 8.71 9.35 -6.93
N ASP A 274 7.79 8.67 -6.26
CA ASP A 274 6.39 9.06 -6.24
C ASP A 274 6.08 9.76 -4.91
N ILE A 275 5.59 11.00 -5.01
CA ILE A 275 5.24 11.84 -3.86
C ILE A 275 3.72 12.00 -3.85
N TYR A 276 3.12 11.71 -2.70
CA TYR A 276 1.71 11.91 -2.45
C TYR A 276 1.55 12.95 -1.35
N TRP A 277 0.56 13.83 -1.51
CA TRP A 277 0.20 14.81 -0.51
C TRP A 277 -1.30 14.77 -0.29
N PHE A 278 -1.71 15.19 0.90
CA PHE A 278 -3.09 15.22 1.32
C PHE A 278 -3.36 16.54 2.03
N CYS A 279 -4.59 17.02 1.96
CA CYS A 279 -4.99 18.28 2.58
C CYS A 279 -6.21 18.07 3.48
N GLU A 280 -6.24 18.79 4.60
CA GLU A 280 -7.44 18.96 5.42
C GLU A 280 -8.23 20.20 4.93
N GLY A 281 -9.55 20.10 4.90
CA GLY A 281 -10.40 21.25 4.62
C GLY A 281 -10.46 22.17 5.84
N GLY A 282 -9.96 23.39 5.73
CA GLY A 282 -10.09 24.40 6.79
C GLY A 282 -11.54 24.83 7.00
N SER A 283 -11.86 25.32 8.21
CA SER A 283 -13.15 25.96 8.49
C SER A 283 -13.27 27.30 7.75
N PHE A 284 -14.39 27.52 7.07
CA PHE A 284 -14.75 28.85 6.57
C PHE A 284 -15.02 29.77 7.77
N GLY A 285 -14.06 30.63 8.11
CA GLY A 285 -14.32 31.74 9.02
C GLY A 285 -15.41 32.64 8.40
N ALA A 286 -16.50 32.83 9.15
CA ALA A 286 -17.56 33.77 8.82
C ALA A 286 -17.08 35.23 8.91
#